data_AF-A0A2A2M5J5-F1
#
_entry.id   AF-A0A2A2M5J5-F1
#
_cell.length_a   1.000
_cell.length_b   1.000
_cell.length_c   1.000
_cell.angle_alpha   90.00
_cell.angle_beta   90.00
_cell.angle_gamma   90.00
#
_symmetry.space_group_name_H-M   'P 1'
#
loop_
_entity.id
_entity.type
_entity.pdbx_description
1 polymer ?
#
loop_
_entity_poly.entity_id
_entity_poly.type
_entity_poly.pdbx_seq_one_letter_code
_entity_poly.pdbx_strand_id
1 'polypeptide(L)'
;MNADKEIFLVAQLDPAQDDPAREDLYEVGVTATVLQLLKLPDGTVRVLVEGKARGRLVELSEADGYLQSTIEILEERVAEGIEVEALMRSAVEHSWASWSRRRSCPTR
;
A
#
# COMPACT_ATOMS: atom_id res chain seq x y z
N MET A 1 5.63 22.91 13.05
CA MET A 1 4.72 21.93 12.43
C MET A 1 5.53 20.67 12.22
N ASN A 2 5.16 19.58 12.90
CA ASN A 2 5.85 18.30 12.74
C ASN A 2 5.83 17.96 11.25
N ALA A 3 6.98 17.64 10.65
CA ALA A 3 6.99 17.05 9.33
C ALA A 3 6.21 15.74 9.45
N ASP A 4 4.95 15.77 9.01
CA ASP A 4 4.08 14.62 9.06
C ASP A 4 4.80 13.51 8.28
N LYS A 5 4.98 12.36 8.92
CA LYS A 5 5.70 11.21 8.38
C LYS A 5 4.85 10.52 7.31
N GLU A 6 4.41 11.29 6.32
CA GLU A 6 3.67 10.80 5.17
C GLU A 6 4.65 10.31 4.12
N ILE A 7 4.33 9.14 3.59
CA ILE A 7 5.07 8.47 2.54
C ILE A 7 4.07 8.04 1.47
N PHE A 8 4.53 7.94 0.23
CA PHE A 8 3.76 7.35 -0.85
C PHE A 8 4.32 5.97 -1.17
N LEU A 9 3.44 4.96 -1.09
CA LEU A 9 3.79 3.57 -1.35
C LEU A 9 3.25 3.18 -2.71
N VAL A 10 4.16 2.78 -3.61
CA VAL A 10 3.84 2.27 -4.94
C VAL A 10 4.58 0.97 -5.17
N ALA A 11 3.93 0.02 -5.83
CA ALA A 11 4.56 -1.23 -6.17
C ALA A 11 5.40 -1.09 -7.46
N GLN A 12 6.46 -1.88 -7.54
CA GLN A 12 7.22 -2.08 -8.77
C GLN A 12 6.53 -3.12 -9.66
N LEU A 13 6.66 -2.98 -10.98
CA LEU A 13 6.21 -3.98 -11.96
C LEU A 13 7.05 -5.26 -11.84
N ASP A 14 8.37 -5.11 -11.76
CA ASP A 14 9.32 -6.20 -11.53
C ASP A 14 9.99 -6.05 -10.16
N PRO A 15 9.75 -6.97 -9.20
CA PRO A 15 10.37 -6.92 -7.88
C PRO A 15 11.87 -7.23 -7.88
N ALA A 16 12.45 -7.71 -8.97
CA ALA A 16 13.88 -7.95 -9.10
C ALA A 16 14.67 -6.70 -9.56
N GLN A 17 13.98 -5.62 -9.92
CA GLN A 17 14.61 -4.38 -10.35
C GLN A 17 14.96 -3.50 -9.13
N ASP A 18 16.26 -3.29 -8.91
CA ASP A 18 16.76 -2.54 -7.76
C ASP A 18 16.52 -1.02 -7.87
N ASP A 19 16.62 -0.47 -9.09
CA ASP A 19 16.47 0.97 -9.36
C ASP A 19 15.37 1.19 -10.43
N PRO A 20 14.09 1.13 -10.04
CA PRO A 20 12.97 1.27 -10.98
C PRO A 20 12.83 2.72 -11.46
N ALA A 21 12.74 2.91 -12.77
CA ALA A 21 12.32 4.18 -13.33
C ALA A 21 10.81 4.39 -13.14
N ARG A 22 10.31 5.60 -13.44
CA ARG A 22 8.87 5.92 -13.35
C ARG A 22 7.98 4.94 -14.11
N GLU A 23 8.46 4.42 -15.23
CA GLU A 23 7.76 3.46 -16.10
C GLU A 23 7.75 2.02 -15.56
N ASP A 24 8.66 1.71 -14.62
CA ASP A 24 8.73 0.41 -13.92
C ASP A 24 7.82 0.36 -12.69
N LEU A 25 7.06 1.43 -12.42
CA LEU A 25 6.17 1.57 -11.27
C LEU A 25 4.71 1.59 -11.70
N TYR A 26 3.85 0.99 -10.86
CA TYR A 26 2.41 1.12 -11.04
C TYR A 26 1.97 2.59 -10.93
N GLU A 27 0.96 2.98 -11.71
CA GLU A 27 0.46 4.36 -11.68
C GLU A 27 -0.30 4.70 -10.38
N VAL A 28 -0.87 3.70 -9.72
CA VAL A 28 -1.69 3.87 -8.52
C VAL A 28 -0.96 3.29 -7.32
N GLY A 29 -0.83 4.12 -6.28
CA GLY A 29 -0.26 3.77 -5.00
C GLY A 29 -1.16 4.22 -3.84
N VAL A 30 -0.60 4.22 -2.64
CA VAL A 30 -1.29 4.55 -1.40
C VAL A 30 -0.47 5.57 -0.62
N THR A 31 -1.10 6.67 -0.21
CA THR A 31 -0.52 7.55 0.81
C THR A 31 -0.60 6.86 2.16
N ALA A 32 0.47 6.87 2.92
CA ALA A 32 0.54 6.21 4.20
C ALA A 32 1.27 7.05 5.23
N THR A 33 0.97 6.84 6.50
CA THR A 33 1.70 7.45 7.62
C THR A 33 2.51 6.39 8.36
N VAL A 34 3.76 6.74 8.66
CA VAL A 34 4.64 5.88 9.46
C VAL A 34 4.25 5.95 10.93
N LEU A 35 3.72 4.84 11.46
CA LEU A 35 3.33 4.72 12.86
C LEU A 35 4.50 4.34 13.75
N GLN A 36 5.30 3.35 13.34
CA GLN A 36 6.39 2.81 14.16
C GLN A 36 7.57 2.37 13.30
N LEU A 37 8.78 2.63 13.80
CA LEU A 37 10.03 2.18 13.19
C LEU A 37 10.77 1.32 14.22
N LEU A 38 10.93 0.04 13.91
CA LEU A 38 11.65 -0.94 14.72
C LEU A 38 12.99 -1.24 14.05
N LYS A 39 14.08 -0.90 14.73
CA LYS A 39 15.42 -1.32 14.32
C LYS A 39 15.72 -2.65 14.99
N LEU A 40 15.87 -3.69 14.18
CA LEU A 40 16.28 -5.00 14.65
C LEU A 40 17.80 -5.01 14.91
N PRO A 41 18.30 -5.87 15.82
CA PRO A 41 19.73 -5.94 16.14
C PRO A 41 20.59 -6.47 15.00
N ASP A 42 19.98 -7.03 13.94
CA ASP A 42 20.62 -7.49 12.71
C ASP A 42 20.88 -6.35 11.69
N GLY A 43 20.44 -5.13 11.99
CA GLY A 43 20.54 -3.96 11.09
C GLY A 43 19.32 -3.76 10.19
N THR A 44 18.34 -4.67 10.21
CA THR A 44 17.11 -4.54 9.43
C THR A 44 16.16 -3.53 10.09
N VAL A 45 15.50 -2.71 9.26
CA VAL A 45 14.46 -1.79 9.73
C VAL A 45 13.09 -2.33 9.36
N ARG A 46 12.24 -2.55 10.36
CA ARG A 46 10.82 -2.87 10.16
C ARG A 46 9.98 -1.61 10.41
N VAL A 47 9.20 -1.20 9.42
CA VAL A 47 8.34 -0.04 9.51
C VAL A 47 6.88 -0.49 9.51
N LEU A 48 6.11 -0.04 10.50
CA LEU A 48 4.66 -0.17 10.53
C LEU A 48 4.05 1.10 9.97
N VAL A 49 3.20 0.94 8.95
CA VAL A 49 2.58 2.04 8.21
C VAL A 49 1.07 1.83 8.15
N GLU A 50 0.33 2.94 8.16
CA GLU A 50 -1.12 2.95 7.96
C GLU A 50 -1.44 3.66 6.65
N GLY A 51 -2.08 2.96 5.72
CA GLY A 51 -2.55 3.53 4.46
C GLY A 51 -3.78 4.42 4.68
N LYS A 52 -3.78 5.61 4.10
CA LYS A 52 -4.84 6.62 4.21
C LYS A 52 -5.72 6.68 2.98
N ALA A 53 -5.13 6.90 1.81
CA ALA A 53 -5.89 7.11 0.58
C ALA A 53 -5.14 6.57 -0.64
N ARG A 54 -5.88 6.23 -1.69
CA ARG A 54 -5.30 5.91 -3.00
C ARG A 54 -4.88 7.19 -3.70
N GLY A 55 -3.73 7.16 -4.37
CA GLY A 55 -3.22 8.28 -5.15
C GLY A 55 -2.65 7.80 -6.48
N ARG A 56 -2.76 8.64 -7.51
CA ARG A 56 -2.09 8.46 -8.79
C ARG A 56 -0.74 9.17 -8.75
N LEU A 57 0.32 8.45 -9.13
CA LEU A 57 1.65 9.00 -9.30
C LEU A 57 1.68 9.89 -10.56
N VAL A 58 1.88 11.19 -10.40
CA VAL A 58 1.96 12.15 -11.51
C VAL A 58 3.41 12.29 -11.96
N GLU A 59 4.31 12.48 -11.01
CA GLU A 59 5.73 12.72 -11.28
C GLU A 59 6.58 12.04 -10.22
N LEU A 60 7.77 11.58 -10.62
CA LEU A 60 8.79 11.02 -9.75
C LEU A 60 10.11 11.72 -10.06
N SER A 61 10.73 12.28 -9.03
CA SER A 61 12.00 12.99 -9.10
C SER A 61 12.90 12.56 -7.97
N GLU A 62 14.20 12.51 -8.20
CA GLU A 62 15.17 12.31 -7.13
C GLU A 62 15.68 13.68 -6.66
N ALA A 63 15.58 13.94 -5.36
CA ALA A 63 16.05 15.16 -4.73
C ALA A 63 16.68 14.83 -3.37
N ASP A 64 17.81 15.45 -3.05
CA ASP A 64 18.47 15.34 -1.74
C ASP A 64 18.73 13.88 -1.26
N GLY A 65 18.96 12.96 -2.21
CA GLY A 65 19.25 11.55 -1.93
C GLY A 65 18.04 10.69 -1.57
N TYR A 66 16.82 11.17 -1.87
CA TYR A 66 15.59 10.39 -1.77
C TYR A 66 14.67 10.62 -2.97
N LEU A 67 13.75 9.68 -3.18
CA LEU A 67 12.71 9.81 -4.18
C LEU A 67 11.59 10.71 -3.65
N GLN A 68 11.24 11.72 -4.43
CA GLN A 68 10.11 12.60 -4.22
C GLN A 68 9.08 12.38 -5.34
N SER A 69 7.81 12.36 -4.97
CA SER A 69 6.72 12.14 -5.91
C SER A 69 5.65 13.22 -5.82
N THR A 70 5.16 13.67 -6.97
CA THR A 70 3.91 14.45 -7.06
C THR A 70 2.76 13.48 -7.28
N ILE A 71 1.70 13.58 -6.47
CA ILE A 71 0.56 12.66 -6.52
C ILE A 71 -0.77 13.41 -6.62
N GLU A 72 -1.74 12.76 -7.25
CA GLU A 72 -3.13 13.19 -7.29
C GLU A 72 -3.97 12.21 -6.43
N ILE A 73 -4.67 12.71 -5.41
CA ILE A 73 -5.52 11.85 -4.57
C ILE A 73 -6.73 11.40 -5.38
N LEU A 74 -6.97 10.09 -5.39
CA LEU A 74 -8.11 9.50 -6.07
C LEU A 74 -9.32 9.51 -5.12
N GLU A 75 -10.39 10.19 -5.53
CA GLU A 75 -11.65 10.18 -4.79
C GLU A 75 -12.25 8.77 -4.78
N GLU A 76 -12.61 8.32 -3.58
CA GLU A 76 -13.28 7.05 -3.40
C GLU A 76 -14.76 7.18 -3.76
N ARG A 77 -15.18 6.41 -4.76
CA ARG A 77 -16.59 6.30 -5.12
C ARG A 77 -17.25 5.25 -4.24
N VAL A 78 -18.12 5.69 -3.35
CA VAL A 78 -18.98 4.79 -2.58
C VAL A 78 -20.13 4.37 -3.48
N ALA A 79 -20.22 3.08 -3.77
CA ALA A 79 -21.37 2.50 -4.43
C ALA A 79 -22.40 2.11 -3.36
N GLU A 80 -23.64 2.53 -3.54
CA GLU A 80 -24.75 2.22 -2.64
C GLU A 80 -25.81 1.39 -3.37
N GLY A 81 -26.59 0.62 -2.61
CA GLY A 81 -27.74 -0.11 -3.11
C GLY A 81 -27.70 -1.62 -2.86
N ILE A 82 -28.84 -2.26 -3.13
CA ILE A 82 -29.09 -3.68 -2.84
C ILE A 82 -28.10 -4.59 -3.58
N GLU A 83 -27.71 -4.23 -4.81
CA GLU A 83 -26.73 -5.00 -5.59
C GLU A 83 -25.34 -4.98 -4.95
N VAL A 84 -24.91 -3.82 -4.43
CA VAL A 84 -23.63 -3.68 -3.71
C VAL A 84 -23.67 -4.49 -2.42
N GLU A 85 -24.76 -4.43 -1.66
CA GLU A 85 -24.92 -5.26 -0.47
C GLU A 85 -24.88 -6.76 -0.76
N ALA A 86 -25.56 -7.20 -1.81
CA ALA A 86 -25.54 -8.59 -2.24
C ALA A 86 -24.13 -9.03 -2.65
N LEU A 87 -23.40 -8.19 -3.38
CA LEU A 87 -22.02 -8.45 -3.77
C LEU A 87 -21.09 -8.51 -2.56
N MET A 88 -21.23 -7.59 -1.59
CA MET A 88 -20.48 -7.61 -0.35
C MET A 88 -20.69 -8.90 0.44
N ARG A 89 -21.95 -9.37 0.57
CA ARG A 89 -22.25 -10.66 1.23
C ARG A 89 -21.58 -11.83 0.52
N SER A 90 -21.67 -11.88 -0.82
CA SER A 90 -21.03 -12.95 -1.61
C SER A 90 -19.50 -12.94 -1.47
N ALA A 91 -18.86 -11.76 -1.49
CA ALA A 91 -17.42 -11.62 -1.33
C ALA A 91 -16.95 -12.07 0.06
N VAL A 92 -17.69 -11.74 1.11
CA VAL A 92 -17.40 -12.18 2.49
C VAL A 92 -17.53 -13.69 2.60
N GLU A 93 -18.58 -14.28 2.04
CA GLU A 93 -18.82 -15.73 2.12
C GLU A 93 -17.73 -16.55 1.40
N HIS A 94 -17.33 -16.13 0.19
CA HIS A 94 -16.24 -16.78 -0.54
C HIS A 94 -14.87 -16.56 0.09
N SER A 95 -14.57 -15.36 0.60
CA SER A 95 -13.27 -15.06 1.22
C SER A 95 -13.07 -15.82 2.53
N TRP A 96 -14.10 -15.92 3.38
CA TRP A 96 -14.05 -16.68 4.65
C TRP A 96 -13.74 -18.15 4.46
N ALA A 97 -14.36 -18.78 3.45
CA ALA A 97 -14.11 -20.18 3.12
C ALA A 97 -12.66 -20.43 2.68
N SER A 98 -11.99 -19.45 2.07
CA SER A 98 -10.58 -19.57 1.64
C SER A 98 -9.58 -19.22 2.74
N TRP A 99 -9.92 -18.26 3.60
CA TRP A 99 -9.02 -17.71 4.61
C TRP A 99 -8.97 -18.56 5.89
N SER A 100 -10.10 -19.14 6.30
CA SER A 100 -10.16 -20.13 7.39
C SER A 100 -9.28 -21.36 7.14
N ARG A 101 -9.11 -21.77 5.87
CA ARG A 101 -8.25 -22.89 5.47
C ARG A 101 -6.74 -22.60 5.50
N ARG A 102 -6.31 -21.34 5.51
CA ARG A 102 -4.87 -20.97 5.53
C ARG A 102 -4.33 -20.65 6.93
N ARG A 103 -5.18 -20.53 7.95
CA ARG A 103 -4.74 -20.38 9.35
C ARG A 103 -4.25 -21.68 10.00
N SER A 104 -4.24 -22.80 9.29
CA SER A 104 -3.54 -24.03 9.69
C SER A 104 -2.13 -24.10 9.11
N CYS A 105 -1.38 -22.99 9.15
CA CYS A 105 0.06 -23.03 8.95
C CYS A 105 0.68 -23.42 10.30
N PRO A 106 1.29 -24.62 10.43
CA PRO A 106 1.92 -25.02 11.68
C PRO A 106 3.13 -24.13 11.89
N THR A 107 3.14 -23.38 12.99
CA THR A 107 4.35 -22.76 13.53
C THR A 107 5.40 -23.86 13.70
N ARG A 108 6.47 -23.79 12.90
CA ARG A 108 7.69 -24.56 13.12
C ARG A 108 8.85 -23.60 13.18
#